data_AF-A0A6S6S7U4-F1
#
_entry.id   AF-A0A6S6S7U4-F1
#
_cell.length_a   1.000
_cell.length_b   1.000
_cell.length_c   1.000
_cell.angle_alpha   90.00
_cell.angle_beta   90.00
_cell.angle_gamma   90.00
#
_symmetry.space_group_name_H-M   'P 1'
#
loop_
_entity.id
_entity.type
_entity.pdbx_description
1 polymer ?
#
loop_
_entity_poly.entity_id
_entity_poly.type
_entity_poly.pdbx_seq_one_letter_code
_entity_poly.pdbx_strand_id
1 'polypeptide(L)'
;MEVGLVKEVSEYPYTLGSVIANGVTPVACCLHSKLLAELDYENVQELIGIKLNDEELETLEKIKHQKIIQKENGNRQAYAKSLEVHFEAFKTKQERNAIILEALEDGYTQIEIAKYLGVSRSLVSKIVRKGMK
;
A
#
# COMPACT_ATOMS: atom_id res chain seq x y z
N MET A 1 -8.62 -42.61 -9.78
CA MET A 1 -8.50 -41.15 -9.60
C MET A 1 -7.01 -40.88 -9.62
N GLU A 2 -6.47 -40.39 -10.73
CA GLU A 2 -5.05 -40.01 -10.78
C GLU A 2 -4.87 -38.81 -9.86
N VAL A 3 -3.98 -38.94 -8.88
CA VAL A 3 -3.63 -37.83 -8.00
C VAL A 3 -2.74 -36.92 -8.84
N GLY A 4 -3.32 -35.86 -9.40
CA GLY A 4 -2.56 -34.84 -10.12
C GLY A 4 -1.55 -34.22 -9.16
N LEU A 5 -0.28 -34.60 -9.30
CA LEU A 5 0.81 -33.95 -8.58
C LEU A 5 0.88 -32.51 -9.08
N VAL A 6 0.57 -31.57 -8.19
CA VAL A 6 0.73 -30.15 -8.47
C VAL A 6 2.22 -29.78 -8.50
N LYS A 7 2.57 -28.75 -9.26
CA LYS A 7 3.96 -28.31 -9.37
C LYS A 7 4.32 -27.30 -8.29
N GLU A 8 3.35 -26.51 -7.87
CA GLU A 8 3.54 -25.46 -6.87
C GLU A 8 2.70 -25.72 -5.61
N VAL A 9 3.24 -25.31 -4.47
CA VAL A 9 2.57 -25.46 -3.16
C VAL A 9 1.27 -24.65 -3.11
N SER A 10 1.18 -23.55 -3.87
CA SER A 10 0.00 -22.70 -4.01
C SER A 10 -1.20 -23.43 -4.64
N GLU A 11 -0.95 -24.40 -5.53
CA GLU A 11 -1.96 -25.07 -6.36
C GLU A 11 -2.73 -26.18 -5.64
N TYR A 12 -2.25 -26.66 -4.48
CA TYR A 12 -2.91 -27.71 -3.72
C TYR A 12 -3.73 -27.16 -2.55
N PRO A 13 -5.05 -26.95 -2.72
CA PRO A 13 -5.87 -26.10 -1.85
C PRO A 13 -6.05 -26.64 -0.42
N TYR A 14 -5.70 -27.91 -0.18
CA TYR A 14 -5.89 -28.56 1.12
C TYR A 14 -4.66 -28.49 2.03
N THR A 15 -3.59 -27.79 1.61
CA THR A 15 -2.40 -27.59 2.45
C THR A 15 -2.42 -26.23 3.14
N LEU A 16 -1.85 -26.18 4.35
CA LEU A 16 -1.61 -24.90 5.04
C LEU A 16 -0.68 -23.99 4.22
N GLY A 17 0.26 -24.57 3.46
CA GLY A 17 1.12 -23.83 2.53
C GLY A 17 0.33 -23.11 1.44
N SER A 18 -0.64 -23.77 0.79
CA SER A 18 -1.53 -23.11 -0.19
C SER A 18 -2.39 -22.02 0.44
N VAL A 19 -2.93 -22.25 1.65
CA VAL A 19 -3.71 -21.25 2.39
C VAL A 19 -2.88 -19.98 2.65
N ILE A 20 -1.63 -20.15 3.08
CA ILE A 20 -0.69 -19.04 3.30
C ILE A 20 -0.33 -18.35 1.99
N ALA A 21 0.06 -19.12 0.96
CA ALA A 21 0.49 -18.61 -0.34
C ALA A 21 -0.59 -17.76 -1.02
N ASN A 22 -1.86 -18.14 -0.86
CA ASN A 22 -3.00 -17.46 -1.45
C ASN A 22 -3.59 -16.36 -0.54
N GLY A 23 -2.98 -16.07 0.61
CA GLY A 23 -3.47 -15.03 1.54
C GLY A 23 -4.82 -15.34 2.18
N VAL A 24 -5.19 -16.62 2.28
CA VAL A 24 -6.44 -17.08 2.88
C VAL A 24 -6.22 -17.26 4.39
N THR A 25 -7.22 -16.89 5.20
CA THR A 25 -7.15 -17.06 6.66
C THR A 25 -7.08 -18.55 7.03
N PRO A 26 -6.06 -19.00 7.79
CA PRO A 26 -5.99 -20.37 8.27
C PRO A 26 -7.17 -20.72 9.18
N VAL A 27 -7.65 -21.96 9.06
CA VAL A 27 -8.67 -22.49 9.98
C VAL A 27 -8.13 -22.54 11.41
N ALA A 28 -9.01 -22.42 12.41
CA ALA A 28 -8.63 -22.20 13.81
C ALA A 28 -7.66 -23.25 14.37
N CYS A 29 -7.77 -24.51 13.96
CA CYS A 29 -6.88 -25.58 14.41
C CYS A 29 -5.43 -25.42 13.90
N CYS A 30 -5.21 -24.64 12.84
CA CYS A 30 -3.89 -24.39 12.28
C CYS A 30 -3.14 -23.25 12.97
N LEU A 31 -3.79 -22.44 13.82
CA LEU A 31 -3.18 -21.23 14.43
C LEU A 31 -1.98 -21.52 15.34
N HIS A 32 -1.87 -22.76 15.85
CA HIS A 32 -0.73 -23.23 16.64
C HIS A 32 0.24 -24.09 15.82
N SER A 33 0.11 -24.08 14.49
CA SER A 33 1.02 -24.81 13.61
C SER A 33 2.44 -24.26 13.74
N LYS A 34 3.40 -25.18 13.87
CA LYS A 34 4.83 -24.85 13.82
C LYS A 34 5.19 -24.08 12.54
N LEU A 35 4.52 -24.41 11.43
CA LEU A 35 4.67 -23.68 10.17
C LEU A 35 4.38 -22.19 10.35
N LEU A 36 3.27 -21.81 11.00
CA LEU A 36 2.92 -20.40 11.23
C LEU A 36 3.82 -19.73 12.28
N ALA A 37 4.35 -20.50 13.23
CA ALA A 37 5.25 -19.99 14.26
C ALA A 37 6.67 -19.71 13.74
N GLU A 38 7.12 -20.45 12.74
CA GLU A 38 8.46 -20.34 12.14
C GLU A 38 8.47 -19.60 10.79
N LEU A 39 7.29 -19.21 10.28
CA LEU A 39 7.17 -18.33 9.13
C LEU A 39 7.59 -16.91 9.53
N ASP A 40 8.87 -16.60 9.37
CA ASP A 40 9.36 -15.23 9.33
C ASP A 40 9.35 -14.70 7.89
N TYR A 41 9.48 -13.37 7.73
CA TYR A 41 9.42 -12.70 6.42
C TYR A 41 10.45 -13.24 5.42
N GLU A 42 11.60 -13.72 5.90
CA GLU A 42 12.70 -14.23 5.09
C GLU A 42 12.37 -15.65 4.55
N ASN A 43 11.77 -16.51 5.37
CA ASN A 43 11.46 -17.89 5.01
C ASN A 43 10.14 -18.03 4.21
N VAL A 44 9.26 -17.03 4.23
CA VAL A 44 7.99 -17.04 3.47
C VAL A 44 8.23 -17.16 1.97
N GLN A 45 9.18 -16.40 1.41
CA GLN A 45 9.45 -16.40 -0.03
C GLN A 45 10.02 -17.73 -0.50
N GLU A 46 10.90 -18.32 0.32
CA GLU A 46 11.51 -19.61 0.06
C GLU A 46 10.48 -20.75 0.16
N LEU A 47 9.55 -20.66 1.11
CA LEU A 47 8.46 -21.62 1.30
C LEU A 47 7.40 -21.57 0.19
N ILE A 48 7.02 -20.37 -0.25
CA ILE A 48 5.99 -20.18 -1.28
C ILE A 48 6.56 -20.46 -2.68
N GLY A 49 7.89 -20.43 -2.85
CA GLY A 49 8.55 -20.63 -4.14
C GLY A 49 8.41 -19.44 -5.09
N ILE A 50 7.85 -18.33 -4.62
CA ILE A 50 7.72 -17.08 -5.38
C ILE A 50 8.94 -16.22 -5.05
N LYS A 51 9.87 -16.14 -6.01
CA LYS A 51 10.92 -15.14 -6.01
C LYS A 51 10.39 -13.93 -6.77
N LEU A 52 10.34 -12.79 -6.10
CA LEU A 52 10.08 -11.51 -6.75
C LEU A 52 11.14 -11.30 -7.84
N ASN A 53 10.71 -10.82 -8.99
CA ASN A 53 11.65 -10.40 -10.03
C ASN A 53 12.30 -9.05 -9.65
N ASP A 54 13.32 -8.64 -10.40
CA ASP A 54 14.08 -7.42 -10.10
C ASP A 54 13.20 -6.15 -10.09
N GLU A 55 12.18 -6.07 -10.95
CA GLU A 55 11.24 -4.94 -11.03
C GLU A 55 10.30 -4.90 -9.81
N GLU A 56 9.84 -6.06 -9.36
CA GLU A 56 9.00 -6.21 -8.17
C GLU A 56 9.79 -5.93 -6.89
N LEU A 57 11.06 -6.34 -6.83
CA LEU A 57 12.00 -5.99 -5.76
C LEU A 57 12.24 -4.48 -5.69
N GLU A 58 12.48 -3.83 -6.83
CA GLU A 58 12.64 -2.37 -6.88
C GLU A 58 11.36 -1.64 -6.43
N THR A 59 10.20 -2.18 -6.80
CA THR A 59 8.90 -1.65 -6.35
C THR A 59 8.72 -1.83 -4.84
N LEU A 60 9.12 -2.98 -4.29
CA LEU A 60 9.11 -3.25 -2.85
C LEU A 60 10.05 -2.33 -2.07
N GLU A 61 11.25 -2.04 -2.58
CA GLU A 61 12.14 -1.07 -1.97
C GLU A 61 11.51 0.32 -1.91
N LYS A 62 10.90 0.76 -3.02
CA LYS A 62 10.16 2.05 -3.07
C LYS A 62 9.05 2.08 -2.02
N ILE A 63 8.27 1.02 -1.89
CA ILE A 63 7.20 0.89 -0.90
C ILE A 63 7.75 0.88 0.53
N LYS A 64 8.84 0.17 0.79
CA LYS A 64 9.47 0.07 2.12
C LYS A 64 9.95 1.43 2.63
N HIS A 65 10.43 2.29 1.73
CA HIS A 65 10.86 3.64 2.05
C HIS A 65 9.72 4.68 2.08
N GLN A 66 8.51 4.32 1.66
CA GLN A 66 7.35 5.20 1.78
C GLN A 66 6.97 5.39 3.25
N LYS A 67 6.74 6.65 3.61
CA LYS A 67 6.33 7.03 4.96
C LYS A 67 4.94 6.46 5.24
N ILE A 68 4.75 5.84 6.40
CA ILE A 68 3.43 5.35 6.83
C ILE A 68 2.74 6.42 7.68
N ILE A 69 1.48 6.73 7.36
CA ILE A 69 0.64 7.64 8.13
C ILE A 69 -0.32 6.81 8.97
N GLN A 70 -0.26 6.95 10.29
CA GLN A 70 -1.22 6.35 11.20
C GLN A 70 -2.47 7.24 11.27
N LYS A 71 -3.64 6.72 10.87
CA LYS A 71 -4.94 7.35 11.05
C LYS A 71 -5.84 6.46 11.92
N GLU A 72 -6.94 6.99 12.46
CA GLU A 72 -7.87 6.26 13.34
C GLU A 72 -8.45 4.98 12.70
N ASN A 73 -8.52 4.90 11.36
CA ASN A 73 -9.00 3.73 10.61
C ASN A 73 -7.88 2.84 10.05
N GLY A 74 -6.66 2.94 10.60
CA GLY A 74 -5.52 2.11 10.24
C GLY A 74 -4.38 2.87 9.55
N ASN A 75 -3.31 2.12 9.24
CA ASN A 75 -2.11 2.64 8.60
C ASN A 75 -2.34 2.80 7.09
N ARG A 76 -2.03 3.97 6.53
CA ARG A 76 -1.98 4.21 5.08
C ARG A 76 -0.58 4.58 4.64
N GLN A 77 -0.20 4.16 3.43
CA GLN A 77 1.01 4.64 2.78
C GLN A 77 0.84 6.13 2.46
N ALA A 78 1.85 6.94 2.79
CA ALA A 78 1.94 8.32 2.33
C ALA A 78 2.45 8.34 0.89
N TYR A 79 2.02 9.35 0.15
CA TYR A 79 2.49 9.64 -1.20
C TYR A 79 2.15 8.54 -2.19
N ALA A 80 0.96 7.94 -2.06
CA ALA A 80 0.50 6.89 -2.96
C ALA A 80 0.36 7.41 -4.40
N LYS A 81 0.11 8.71 -4.58
CA LYS A 81 0.19 9.41 -5.86
C LYS A 81 1.19 10.56 -5.76
N SER A 82 1.99 10.77 -6.80
CA SER A 82 2.88 11.92 -6.86
C SER A 82 2.09 13.22 -7.03
N LEU A 83 2.68 14.38 -6.67
CA LEU A 83 2.03 15.67 -6.88
C LEU A 83 1.76 15.95 -8.36
N GLU A 84 2.61 15.44 -9.26
CA GLU A 84 2.41 15.52 -10.70
C GLU A 84 1.11 14.82 -11.12
N VAL A 85 0.87 13.61 -10.60
CA VAL A 85 -0.35 12.85 -10.87
C VAL A 85 -1.57 13.51 -10.23
N HIS A 86 -1.45 14.03 -9.01
CA HIS A 86 -2.54 14.76 -8.36
C HIS A 86 -2.98 15.98 -9.18
N PHE A 87 -2.02 16.73 -9.76
CA PHE A 87 -2.29 18.01 -10.43
C PHE A 87 -2.22 17.94 -11.97
N GLU A 88 -2.23 16.75 -12.57
CA GLU A 88 -2.05 16.54 -14.02
C GLU A 88 -3.13 17.27 -14.86
N ALA A 89 -4.36 17.32 -14.36
CA ALA A 89 -5.46 17.99 -15.05
C ALA A 89 -6.47 18.61 -14.08
N PHE A 90 -6.35 19.93 -13.87
CA PHE A 90 -7.43 20.74 -13.30
C PHE A 90 -7.69 21.97 -14.16
N LYS A 91 -8.96 22.29 -14.37
CA LYS A 91 -9.40 23.43 -15.20
C LYS A 91 -9.98 24.55 -14.35
N THR A 92 -10.51 24.22 -13.18
CA THR A 92 -11.18 25.20 -12.31
C THR A 92 -10.48 25.38 -10.97
N LYS A 93 -10.72 26.54 -10.33
CA LYS A 93 -10.24 26.82 -8.96
C LYS A 93 -10.85 25.86 -7.93
N GLN A 94 -12.06 25.36 -8.18
CA GLN A 94 -12.76 24.43 -7.29
C GLN A 94 -12.11 23.05 -7.35
N GLU A 95 -11.83 22.53 -8.56
CA GLU A 95 -11.11 21.28 -8.75
C GLU A 95 -9.72 21.31 -8.10
N ARG A 96 -8.95 22.39 -8.33
CA ARG A 96 -7.65 22.57 -7.68
C ARG A 96 -7.76 22.48 -6.15
N ASN A 97 -8.79 23.09 -5.58
CA ASN A 97 -8.99 23.08 -4.13
C ASN A 97 -9.35 21.68 -3.61
N ALA A 98 -10.11 20.89 -4.37
CA ALA A 98 -10.41 19.49 -4.04
C ALA A 98 -9.12 18.63 -4.10
N ILE A 99 -8.33 18.78 -5.15
CA ILE A 99 -7.05 18.08 -5.31
C ILE A 99 -6.06 18.43 -4.18
N ILE A 100 -6.04 19.69 -3.74
CA ILE A 100 -5.23 20.10 -2.57
C ILE A 100 -5.63 19.32 -1.31
N LEU A 101 -6.92 19.05 -1.10
CA LEU A 101 -7.39 18.26 0.04
C LEU A 101 -6.99 16.78 -0.13
N GLU A 102 -7.13 16.22 -1.33
CA GLU A 102 -6.72 14.84 -1.65
C GLU A 102 -5.21 14.63 -1.43
N ALA A 103 -4.37 15.56 -1.89
CA ALA A 103 -2.93 15.50 -1.66
C ALA A 103 -2.54 15.59 -0.18
N LEU A 104 -3.28 16.35 0.63
CA LEU A 104 -3.10 16.37 2.09
C LEU A 104 -3.53 15.04 2.74
N GLU A 105 -4.61 14.43 2.24
CA GLU A 105 -5.04 13.12 2.71
C GLU A 105 -4.04 12.01 2.39
N ASP A 106 -3.36 12.15 1.25
CA ASP A 106 -2.26 11.30 0.79
C ASP A 106 -0.94 11.55 1.54
N GLY A 107 -0.87 12.58 2.40
CA GLY A 107 0.24 12.79 3.32
C GLY A 107 1.21 13.91 2.99
N TYR A 108 0.98 14.65 1.91
CA TYR A 108 1.74 15.87 1.64
C TYR A 108 1.41 16.95 2.68
N THR A 109 2.39 17.79 2.97
CA THR A 109 2.20 18.96 3.83
C THR A 109 1.71 20.15 3.01
N GLN A 110 1.01 21.09 3.68
CA GLN A 110 0.60 22.35 3.04
C GLN A 110 1.79 23.14 2.46
N ILE A 111 3.00 22.95 3.00
CA ILE A 111 4.22 23.61 2.53
C ILE A 111 4.68 22.98 1.21
N GLU A 112 4.71 21.65 1.13
CA GLU A 112 5.09 20.92 -0.10
C GLU A 112 4.14 21.23 -1.25
N ILE A 113 2.82 21.19 -0.98
CA ILE A 113 1.80 21.52 -1.98
C ILE A 113 1.92 22.99 -2.43
N ALA A 114 2.15 23.93 -1.50
CA ALA A 114 2.32 25.34 -1.83
C ALA A 114 3.56 25.58 -2.71
N LYS A 115 4.68 24.92 -2.39
CA LYS A 115 5.90 24.99 -3.20
C LYS A 115 5.68 24.43 -4.60
N TYR A 116 5.03 23.28 -4.71
CA TYR A 116 4.74 22.64 -6.00
C TYR A 116 3.85 23.50 -6.90
N LEU A 117 2.79 24.09 -6.34
CA LEU A 117 1.87 24.96 -7.08
C LEU A 117 2.40 26.38 -7.32
N GLY A 118 3.56 26.76 -6.75
CA GLY A 118 4.08 28.12 -6.83
C GLY A 118 3.19 29.17 -6.13
N VAL A 119 2.43 28.77 -5.10
CA VAL A 119 1.50 29.65 -4.38
C VAL A 119 1.93 29.89 -2.93
N SER A 120 1.35 30.89 -2.28
CA SER A 120 1.62 31.13 -0.87
C SER A 120 1.02 30.02 0.02
N ARG A 121 1.76 29.65 1.08
CA ARG A 121 1.26 28.75 2.12
C ARG A 121 -0.07 29.22 2.73
N SER A 122 -0.25 30.52 2.85
CA SER A 122 -1.48 31.12 3.38
C SER A 122 -2.70 30.89 2.50
N LEU A 123 -2.52 30.81 1.17
CA LEU A 123 -3.61 30.44 0.25
C LEU A 123 -4.05 29.01 0.48
N VAL A 124 -3.10 28.07 0.56
CA VAL A 124 -3.38 26.65 0.82
C VAL A 124 -4.08 26.49 2.17
N SER A 125 -3.58 27.14 3.22
CA SER A 125 -4.20 27.13 4.56
C SER A 125 -5.65 27.60 4.57
N LYS A 126 -5.98 28.68 3.81
CA LYS A 126 -7.37 29.15 3.65
C LYS A 126 -8.26 28.12 2.98
N ILE A 127 -7.75 27.41 1.97
CA ILE A 127 -8.49 26.37 1.24
C ILE A 127 -8.79 25.21 2.19
N VAL A 128 -7.80 24.73 2.94
CA VAL A 128 -7.96 23.67 3.94
C VAL A 128 -9.01 24.05 4.98
N ARG A 129 -8.91 25.25 5.55
CA ARG A 129 -9.87 25.74 6.55
C ARG A 129 -11.30 25.87 6.00
N LYS A 130 -11.45 26.16 4.70
CA LYS A 130 -12.76 26.21 4.04
C LYS A 130 -13.32 24.81 3.75
N GLY A 131 -12.47 23.82 3.48
CA GLY A 131 -12.88 22.43 3.24
C GLY A 131 -13.23 21.64 4.50
N MET A 132 -12.71 22.05 5.66
CA MET A 132 -13.07 21.48 6.98
C MET A 132 -14.39 22.02 7.57
N LYS A 133 -15.07 22.93 6.86
CA LYS A 133 -16.35 23.51 7.28
C LYS A 133 -17.49 22.84 6.55
#